data_AF-A0A2U3Q732-F1
#
_entry.id   AF-A0A2U3Q732-F1
#
_cell.length_a   1.000
_cell.length_b   1.000
_cell.length_c   1.000
_cell.angle_alpha   90.00
_cell.angle_beta   90.00
_cell.angle_gamma   90.00
#
_symmetry.space_group_name_H-M   'P 1'
#
loop_
_entity.id
_entity.type
_entity.pdbx_description
1 polymer ?
#
loop_
_entity_poly.entity_id
_entity_poly.type
_entity_poly.pdbx_seq_one_letter_code
_entity_poly.pdbx_strand_id
1 'polypeptide(L)'
;MSEVLSIKAVINGVDIVTIRGRAAWALLKLIESGEGGCSYVDCPAPHWGGYIHKLRKLGIRIDTTREAHGRPFAGRHARYFLRGRILLVDMIGTNGEPVDAPYASRASVPQF
;
A
#
# COMPACT_ATOMS: atom_id res chain seq x y z
N MET A 1 13.94 -5.07 -7.52
CA MET A 1 12.64 -4.80 -6.87
C MET A 1 12.84 -5.08 -5.40
N SER A 2 12.71 -4.09 -4.52
CA SER A 2 12.79 -4.31 -3.07
C SER A 2 11.60 -5.16 -2.65
N GLU A 3 11.85 -6.45 -2.42
CA GLU A 3 10.86 -7.40 -1.98
C GLU A 3 10.72 -7.27 -0.46
N VAL A 4 9.63 -6.64 -0.01
CA VAL A 4 9.32 -6.52 1.41
C VAL A 4 8.57 -7.78 1.87
N LEU A 5 9.09 -8.42 2.90
CA LEU A 5 8.51 -9.60 3.53
C LEU A 5 7.55 -9.23 4.66
N SER A 6 7.87 -8.19 5.43
CA SER A 6 7.06 -7.77 6.57
C SER A 6 7.15 -6.28 6.82
N ILE A 7 6.04 -5.67 7.22
CA ILE A 7 5.96 -4.28 7.68
C ILE A 7 5.28 -4.28 9.04
N LYS A 8 5.91 -3.66 10.03
CA LYS A 8 5.25 -3.25 11.27
C LYS A 8 4.86 -1.79 11.15
N ALA A 9 3.60 -1.46 11.40
CA ALA A 9 3.10 -0.10 11.25
C ALA A 9 2.09 0.27 12.34
N VAL A 10 2.04 1.56 12.67
CA VAL A 10 0.95 2.15 13.48
C VAL A 10 -0.11 2.71 12.53
N ILE A 11 -1.35 2.30 12.72
CA ILE A 11 -2.51 2.76 11.96
C ILE A 11 -3.26 3.78 12.79
N ASN A 12 -3.55 4.94 12.18
CA ASN A 12 -4.30 6.05 12.79
C ASN A 12 -3.75 6.53 14.15
N GLY A 13 -2.48 6.24 14.46
CA GLY A 13 -1.82 6.60 15.71
C GLY A 13 -2.17 5.74 16.93
N VAL A 14 -2.92 4.63 16.75
CA VAL A 14 -3.44 3.83 17.88
C VAL A 14 -3.06 2.36 17.74
N ASP A 15 -3.34 1.76 16.58
CA ASP A 15 -3.22 0.30 16.40
C ASP A 15 -1.89 -0.09 15.78
N ILE A 16 -1.14 -0.97 16.44
CA ILE A 16 0.09 -1.54 15.89
C ILE A 16 -0.25 -2.85 15.18
N VAL A 17 0.05 -2.93 13.89
CA VAL A 17 -0.16 -4.15 13.10
C VAL A 17 1.11 -4.62 12.42
N THR A 18 1.18 -5.93 12.19
CA THR A 18 2.22 -6.56 11.38
C THR A 18 1.59 -7.11 10.11
N ILE A 19 2.06 -6.65 8.97
CA ILE A 19 1.58 -7.00 7.64
C ILE A 19 2.68 -7.76 6.94
N ARG A 20 2.35 -8.85 6.25
CA ARG A 20 3.34 -9.73 5.62
C ARG A 20 3.10 -9.96 4.14
N GLY A 21 4.18 -10.34 3.45
CA GLY A 21 4.21 -10.73 2.04
C GLY A 21 3.65 -9.68 1.10
N ARG A 22 2.85 -10.12 0.13
CA ARG A 22 2.32 -9.24 -0.92
C ARG A 22 1.37 -8.14 -0.42
N ALA A 23 0.74 -8.32 0.74
CA ALA A 23 -0.04 -7.25 1.37
C ALA A 23 0.87 -6.13 1.92
N ALA A 24 2.03 -6.49 2.47
CA ALA A 24 3.02 -5.53 2.94
C ALA A 24 3.59 -4.73 1.77
N TRP A 25 3.97 -5.44 0.70
CA TRP A 25 4.38 -4.80 -0.55
C TRP A 25 3.29 -3.85 -1.11
N ALA A 26 2.02 -4.26 -1.11
CA ALA A 26 0.93 -3.43 -1.60
C ALA A 26 0.74 -2.17 -0.75
N LEU A 27 0.85 -2.27 0.58
CA LEU A 27 0.82 -1.11 1.47
C LEU A 27 1.96 -0.15 1.15
N LEU A 28 3.18 -0.66 0.96
CA LEU A 28 4.31 0.16 0.57
C LEU A 28 4.01 0.91 -0.74
N LYS A 29 3.53 0.21 -1.77
CA LYS A 29 3.18 0.85 -3.05
C LYS A 29 2.12 1.93 -2.93
N LEU A 30 1.15 1.76 -2.04
CA LEU A 30 0.17 2.81 -1.74
C LEU A 30 0.80 4.03 -1.07
N ILE A 31 1.71 3.83 -0.10
CA ILE A 31 2.46 4.92 0.54
C ILE A 31 3.34 5.65 -0.48
N GLU A 32 4.06 4.91 -1.32
CA GLU A 32 4.92 5.46 -2.38
C GLU A 32 4.11 6.25 -3.41
N SER A 33 2.90 5.80 -3.73
CA SER A 33 2.01 6.48 -4.68
C SER A 33 1.40 7.79 -4.14
N GLY A 34 1.44 8.00 -2.82
CA GLY A 34 0.85 9.17 -2.16
C GLY A 34 -0.61 9.40 -2.58
N GLU A 35 -0.94 10.65 -2.88
CA GLU A 35 -2.28 11.06 -3.31
C GLU A 35 -2.68 10.56 -4.70
N GLY A 36 -1.70 10.21 -5.54
CA GLY A 36 -1.95 9.69 -6.89
C GLY A 36 -2.58 8.30 -6.88
N GLY A 37 -2.53 7.59 -5.75
CA GLY A 37 -3.05 6.25 -5.61
C GLY A 37 -2.33 5.24 -6.51
N CYS A 38 -2.66 3.97 -6.32
CA CYS A 38 -2.01 2.88 -7.04
C CYS A 38 -3.04 2.04 -7.78
N SER A 39 -2.73 1.69 -9.02
CA SER A 39 -3.52 0.77 -9.83
C SER A 39 -2.69 -0.42 -10.30
N TYR A 40 -3.37 -1.43 -10.86
CA TYR A 40 -2.70 -2.55 -11.53
C TYR A 40 -1.78 -2.09 -12.67
N VAL A 41 -2.09 -0.96 -13.32
CA VAL A 41 -1.29 -0.41 -14.41
C VAL A 41 0.03 0.15 -13.88
N ASP A 42 -0.01 0.87 -12.76
CA ASP A 42 1.17 1.51 -12.18
C ASP A 42 2.12 0.48 -11.55
N CYS A 43 1.56 -0.55 -10.91
CA CYS A 43 2.30 -1.57 -10.18
C CYS A 43 1.68 -2.95 -10.42
N PRO A 44 2.08 -3.66 -11.48
CA PRO A 44 1.50 -4.95 -11.82
C PRO A 44 1.65 -5.97 -10.70
N ALA A 45 0.53 -6.59 -10.30
CA ALA A 45 0.51 -7.63 -9.28
C ALA A 45 -0.64 -8.61 -9.53
N PRO A 46 -0.48 -9.90 -9.18
CA PRO A 46 -1.44 -10.93 -9.56
C PRO A 46 -2.84 -10.72 -8.96
N HIS A 47 -2.96 -10.10 -7.79
CA HIS A 47 -4.28 -9.88 -7.17
C HIS A 47 -4.35 -8.68 -6.21
N TRP A 48 -4.43 -7.47 -6.78
CA TRP A 48 -4.59 -6.23 -6.01
C TRP A 48 -5.78 -6.24 -5.05
N GLY A 49 -6.97 -6.61 -5.55
CA GLY A 49 -8.19 -6.57 -4.75
C GLY A 49 -8.10 -7.38 -3.46
N GLY A 50 -7.44 -8.55 -3.48
CA GLY A 50 -7.23 -9.35 -2.28
C GLY A 50 -6.23 -8.76 -1.30
N TYR A 51 -5.21 -8.04 -1.77
CA TYR A 51 -4.29 -7.34 -0.87
C TYR A 51 -5.00 -6.17 -0.20
N ILE A 52 -5.76 -5.38 -0.95
CA ILE A 52 -6.56 -4.28 -0.42
C ILE A 52 -7.61 -4.77 0.59
N HIS A 53 -8.26 -5.89 0.31
CA HIS A 53 -9.20 -6.51 1.25
C HIS A 53 -8.54 -6.88 2.58
N LYS A 54 -7.34 -7.47 2.54
CA LYS A 54 -6.58 -7.79 3.76
C LYS A 54 -6.19 -6.53 4.53
N LEU A 55 -5.73 -5.48 3.85
CA LEU A 55 -5.37 -4.21 4.49
C LEU A 55 -6.57 -3.53 5.14
N ARG A 56 -7.73 -3.53 4.48
CA ARG A 56 -8.98 -2.97 5.05
C ARG A 56 -9.43 -3.72 6.30
N LYS A 57 -9.27 -5.04 6.34
CA LYS A 57 -9.57 -5.84 7.55
C LYS A 57 -8.69 -5.48 8.74
N LEU A 58 -7.52 -4.89 8.51
CA LEU A 58 -6.64 -4.37 9.56
C LEU A 58 -6.99 -2.94 9.99
N GLY A 59 -8.08 -2.36 9.48
CA GLY A 59 -8.51 -1.00 9.81
C GLY A 59 -7.88 0.10 8.94
N ILE A 60 -7.10 -0.26 7.91
CA ILE A 60 -6.49 0.72 7.01
C ILE A 60 -7.56 1.26 6.07
N ARG A 61 -7.79 2.58 6.11
CA ARG A 61 -8.74 3.25 5.22
C ARG A 61 -8.15 3.40 3.82
N ILE A 62 -8.75 2.70 2.87
CA ILE A 62 -8.36 2.72 1.45
C ILE A 62 -9.62 2.91 0.61
N ASP A 63 -9.63 3.95 -0.24
CA ASP A 63 -10.71 4.18 -1.19
C ASP A 63 -10.44 3.46 -2.51
N THR A 64 -11.49 3.25 -3.30
CA THR A 64 -11.37 2.66 -4.64
C THR A 64 -12.19 3.45 -5.65
N THR A 65 -11.52 3.95 -6.68
CA THR A 65 -12.16 4.55 -7.85
C THR A 65 -12.01 3.61 -9.04
N ARG A 66 -13.00 3.60 -9.94
CA ARG A 66 -12.92 2.88 -11.20
C ARG A 66 -12.44 3.82 -12.29
N GLU A 67 -11.32 3.50 -12.92
CA GLU A 67 -10.77 4.23 -14.04
C GLU A 67 -11.12 3.53 -15.34
N ALA A 68 -11.66 4.28 -16.29
CA ALA A 68 -11.92 3.78 -17.64
C ALA A 68 -10.61 3.82 -18.44
N HIS A 69 -10.33 2.76 -19.20
CA HIS A 69 -9.23 2.76 -20.15
C HIS A 69 -9.76 3.15 -21.54
N GLY A 70 -9.21 4.20 -22.15
CA GLY A 70 -9.66 4.76 -23.43
C GLY A 70 -9.26 3.95 -24.68
N ARG A 71 -9.32 2.62 -24.62
CA ARG A 71 -8.98 1.73 -25.76
C ARG A 71 -10.23 1.00 -26.28
N PRO A 72 -10.24 0.49 -27.52
CA PRO A 72 -11.42 -0.12 -28.16
C PRO A 72 -12.04 -1.29 -27.37
N PHE A 73 -11.27 -1.95 -26.52
CA PHE A 73 -11.73 -2.93 -25.55
C PHE A 73 -11.63 -2.33 -24.14
N ALA A 74 -12.52 -1.39 -23.83
CA ALA A 74 -12.46 -0.56 -22.62
C ALA A 74 -12.86 -1.34 -21.36
N GLY A 75 -11.91 -2.06 -20.77
CA GLY A 75 -12.02 -2.54 -19.40
C GLY A 75 -11.96 -1.38 -18.39
N ARG A 76 -12.63 -1.53 -17.25
CA ARG A 76 -12.47 -0.64 -16.09
C ARG A 76 -11.51 -1.31 -15.11
N HIS A 77 -10.53 -0.56 -14.62
CA HIS A 77 -9.65 -1.03 -13.56
C HIS A 77 -9.80 -0.18 -12.30
N ALA A 78 -9.43 -0.75 -11.17
CA ALA A 78 -9.48 -0.05 -9.90
C ALA A 78 -8.18 0.74 -9.68
N ARG A 79 -8.33 1.98 -9.22
CA ARG A 79 -7.28 2.75 -8.56
C ARG A 79 -7.60 2.85 -7.08
N TYR A 80 -6.60 2.59 -6.25
CA TYR A 80 -6.71 2.53 -4.80
C TYR A 80 -5.98 3.71 -4.18
N PHE A 81 -6.62 4.39 -3.23
CA PHE A 81 -6.06 5.57 -2.57
C PHE A 81 -5.92 5.30 -1.08
N LEU A 82 -4.71 5.50 -0.53
CA LEU A 82 -4.49 5.43 0.90
C LEU A 82 -5.04 6.71 1.55
N ARG A 83 -6.02 6.55 2.45
CA ARG A 83 -6.61 7.65 3.21
C ARG A 83 -6.31 7.57 4.70
N GLY A 84 -5.93 6.39 5.19
CA GLY A 84 -5.52 6.19 6.57
C GLY A 84 -4.13 6.76 6.84
N ARG A 85 -3.89 7.21 8.07
CA ARG A 85 -2.53 7.57 8.50
C ARG A 85 -1.78 6.30 8.86
N ILE A 86 -0.60 6.14 8.29
CA ILE A 86 0.25 4.98 8.51
C ILE A 86 1.63 5.47 8.90
N LEU A 87 2.10 5.06 10.08
CA LEU A 87 3.49 5.25 10.49
C LEU A 87 4.21 3.92 10.37
N LEU A 88 5.21 3.84 9.50
CA LEU A 88 6.06 2.67 9.37
C LEU A 88 7.00 2.61 10.57
N VAL A 89 6.98 1.51 11.31
CA VAL A 89 7.84 1.28 12.48
C VAL A 89 9.04 0.43 12.09
N ASP A 90 8.82 -0.62 11.30
CA ASP A 90 9.86 -1.55 10.89
C ASP A 90 9.51 -2.22 9.55
N MET A 91 10.53 -2.59 8.79
CA MET A 91 10.42 -3.23 7.49
C MET A 91 11.48 -4.32 7.34
N ILE A 92 11.05 -5.54 7.05
CA ILE A 92 11.95 -6.69 6.83
C ILE A 92 11.85 -7.12 5.37
N GLY A 93 13.00 -7.29 4.72
CA GLY A 93 13.13 -7.74 3.34
C GLY A 93 12.93 -9.25 3.20
N THR A 94 12.81 -9.75 1.97
CA THR A 94 12.68 -11.20 1.72
C THR A 94 13.91 -12.01 2.11
N ASN A 95 15.07 -11.37 2.22
CA ASN A 95 16.30 -11.95 2.77
C ASN A 95 16.29 -12.03 4.31
N GLY A 96 15.25 -11.53 4.99
CA GLY A 96 15.17 -11.52 6.46
C GLY A 96 15.91 -10.34 7.11
N GLU A 97 16.59 -9.52 6.32
CA GLU A 97 17.31 -8.34 6.81
C GLU A 97 16.40 -7.11 6.87
N PRO A 98 16.68 -6.15 7.79
CA PRO A 98 16.01 -4.86 7.78
C PRO A 98 16.16 -4.20 6.41
N VAL A 99 15.05 -3.70 5.87
CA VAL A 99 15.09 -2.86 4.69
C VAL A 99 15.49 -1.48 5.16
N ASP A 100 16.71 -1.05 4.86
CA ASP A 100 17.14 0.34 5.02
C ASP A 100 16.21 1.23 4.19
N ALA A 101 15.19 1.76 4.83
CA ALA A 101 14.12 2.48 4.17
C ALA A 101 14.36 3.99 4.31
N PRO A 102 14.50 4.75 3.21
CA PRO A 102 14.48 6.21 3.24
C PRO A 102 13.09 6.79 3.60
N TYR A 103 12.18 5.98 4.14
CA TYR A 103 10.75 6.28 4.33
C TYR A 103 10.33 6.58 5.77
N ALA A 104 11.18 6.33 6.77
CA ALA A 104 10.87 6.62 8.19
C ALA A 104 10.50 8.10 8.43
N SER A 105 10.97 9.01 7.57
CA SER A 105 10.69 10.45 7.63
C SER A 105 9.60 10.95 6.66
N ARG A 106 9.08 10.11 5.75
CA ARG A 106 8.12 10.53 4.69
C ARG A 106 6.67 10.09 4.94
N ALA A 107 6.42 9.35 6.03
CA ALA A 107 5.11 8.78 6.34
C ALA A 107 4.15 9.75 7.08
N SER A 108 4.43 11.05 7.06
CA SER A 108 3.45 12.07 7.43
C SER A 108 2.71 12.49 6.16
N VAL A 109 1.63 11.77 5.80
CA VAL A 109 0.66 12.33 4.86
C VAL A 109 0.11 13.61 5.52
N PRO A 110 0.35 14.81 4.97
CA PRO A 110 -0.18 16.04 5.56
C PRO A 110 -1.70 16.04 5.44
N GLN A 111 -2.36 16.51 6.50
CA GLN A 111 -3.76 16.95 6.50
C GLN A 111 -3.89 18.05 5.42
N PHE A 112 -4.93 18.08 4.58
CA PHE A 112 -6.31 18.44 4.89
C PHE A 112 -7.26 17.94 3.79
#